data_AF-A0A969Y2Q9-F1
#
_entry.id   AF-A0A969Y2Q9-F1
#
_cell.length_a   1.000
_cell.length_b   1.000
_cell.length_c   1.000
_cell.angle_alpha   90.00
_cell.angle_beta   90.00
_cell.angle_gamma   90.00
#
_symmetry.space_group_name_H-M   'P 1'
#
loop_
_entity.id
_entity.type
_entity.pdbx_description
1 polymer ?
#
loop_
_entity_poly.entity_id
_entity_poly.type
_entity_poly.pdbx_seq_one_letter_code
_entity_poly.pdbx_strand_id
1 'polypeptide(L)'
;MPKPTPALVIHALVLSLSILAFYVFCFAITDRQLIFLYGHLGYGPLADFNLSRHWMTALVVGGLLLISYLPLNVILQQLYKKYQFPDWANLSCYVCLFLSPPLYFLLNFIVQPVLPFLLNLTIFLILFLSLRLVLYLTHLALKNFKDFFWLTIDACSLLPVLFILPILTQFGLRRSFPLFGLFLLSPLVMMLLAGLAFALTTWLSKRFKRTQPSSLQLFLSALSSAYLLLPFLHYFSSNPGGTLYISNSDNFFANNPLIQIASYLLVLVLLKVFNKWRGQERSDDFKATLKLFLVLVGLVLYIFALRQLLST
;
A
#
# COMPACT_ATOMS: atom_id res chain seq x y z
N MET A 1 12.69 20.37 -14.56
CA MET A 1 12.56 20.30 -13.09
C MET A 1 13.04 21.62 -12.50
N PRO A 2 12.39 22.15 -11.45
CA PRO A 2 12.89 23.34 -10.75
C PRO A 2 14.28 23.07 -10.14
N LYS A 3 15.09 24.11 -9.96
CA LYS A 3 16.40 24.00 -9.31
C LYS A 3 16.21 23.39 -7.91
N PRO A 4 16.95 22.33 -7.54
CA PRO A 4 16.74 21.67 -6.26
C PRO A 4 17.18 22.59 -5.12
N THR A 5 16.32 22.72 -4.11
CA THR A 5 16.71 23.36 -2.85
C THR A 5 17.55 22.38 -2.02
N PRO A 6 18.42 22.85 -1.12
CA PRO A 6 19.19 21.97 -0.24
C PRO A 6 18.30 21.01 0.58
N ALA A 7 17.16 21.51 1.08
CA ALA A 7 16.18 20.69 1.81
C ALA A 7 15.63 19.54 0.96
N LEU A 8 15.27 19.81 -0.31
CA LEU A 8 14.78 18.79 -1.23
C LEU A 8 15.81 17.67 -1.43
N VAL A 9 17.09 18.04 -1.64
CA VAL A 9 18.18 17.07 -1.83
C VAL A 9 18.40 16.24 -0.57
N ILE A 10 18.44 16.86 0.60
CA ILE A 10 18.62 16.15 1.88
C ILE A 10 17.50 15.13 2.10
N HIS A 11 16.24 15.54 1.97
CA HIS A 11 15.09 14.64 2.10
C HIS A 11 15.16 13.49 1.08
N ALA A 12 15.53 13.80 -0.17
CA ALA A 12 15.64 12.79 -1.21
C ALA A 12 16.74 11.77 -0.92
N LEU A 13 17.91 12.23 -0.45
CA LEU A 13 19.03 11.36 -0.07
C LEU A 13 18.67 10.48 1.13
N VAL A 14 18.10 11.05 2.19
CA VAL A 14 17.69 10.29 3.38
C VAL A 14 16.71 9.18 3.00
N LEU A 15 15.64 9.50 2.25
CA LEU A 15 14.68 8.49 1.80
C LEU A 15 15.32 7.43 0.90
N SER A 16 16.16 7.84 -0.05
CA SER A 16 16.84 6.90 -0.96
C SER A 16 17.76 5.95 -0.19
N LEU A 17 18.53 6.46 0.76
CA LEU A 17 19.42 5.67 1.60
C LEU A 17 18.65 4.73 2.52
N SER A 18 17.54 5.19 3.14
CA SER A 18 16.70 4.34 3.98
C SER A 18 16.07 3.19 3.19
N ILE A 19 15.57 3.47 1.98
CA ILE A 19 15.02 2.42 1.09
C ILE A 19 16.12 1.46 0.68
N LEU A 20 17.25 1.97 0.19
CA LEU A 20 18.38 1.14 -0.25
C LEU A 20 18.89 0.26 0.89
N ALA A 21 19.03 0.80 2.10
CA ALA A 21 19.45 0.05 3.28
C ALA A 21 18.50 -1.11 3.59
N PHE A 22 17.19 -0.89 3.51
CA PHE A 22 16.21 -1.97 3.70
C PHE A 22 16.32 -3.05 2.61
N TYR A 23 16.53 -2.66 1.36
CA TYR A 23 16.74 -3.63 0.27
C TYR A 23 18.05 -4.39 0.44
N VAL A 24 19.15 -3.73 0.80
CA VAL A 24 20.42 -4.39 1.11
C VAL A 24 20.24 -5.39 2.26
N PHE A 25 19.53 -5.00 3.32
CA PHE A 25 19.19 -5.90 4.41
C PHE A 25 18.45 -7.16 3.89
N CYS A 26 17.35 -6.98 3.16
CA CYS A 26 16.52 -8.09 2.71
C CYS A 26 17.20 -8.99 1.67
N PHE A 27 17.96 -8.41 0.74
CA PHE A 27 18.44 -9.11 -0.45
C PHE A 27 19.90 -9.54 -0.38
N ALA A 28 20.73 -8.88 0.43
CA ALA A 28 22.17 -9.15 0.51
C ALA A 28 22.65 -9.62 1.88
N ILE A 29 22.04 -9.15 2.98
CA ILE A 29 22.52 -9.46 4.34
C ILE A 29 21.74 -10.63 4.96
N THR A 30 20.41 -10.58 4.95
CA THR A 30 19.58 -11.60 5.58
C THR A 30 19.53 -12.88 4.75
N ASP A 31 19.42 -14.03 5.42
CA ASP A 31 19.16 -15.30 4.75
C ASP A 31 17.84 -15.23 3.98
N ARG A 32 17.94 -15.37 2.67
CA ARG A 32 16.80 -15.26 1.76
C ARG A 32 15.86 -16.46 1.83
N GLN A 33 16.36 -17.60 2.29
CA GLN A 33 15.49 -18.73 2.60
C GLN A 33 14.52 -18.39 3.73
N LEU A 34 14.96 -17.57 4.70
CA LEU A 34 14.10 -17.12 5.79
C LEU A 34 13.23 -15.94 5.36
N ILE A 35 13.81 -14.86 4.84
CA ILE A 35 13.04 -13.63 4.62
C ILE A 35 12.03 -13.75 3.48
N PHE A 36 12.33 -14.55 2.45
CA PHE A 36 11.42 -14.81 1.33
C PHE A 36 10.78 -16.20 1.39
N LEU A 37 11.03 -16.98 2.45
CA LEU A 37 10.51 -18.34 2.62
C LEU A 37 10.81 -19.26 1.41
N TYR A 38 12.03 -19.18 0.85
CA TYR A 38 12.44 -20.11 -0.20
C TYR A 38 12.49 -21.54 0.35
N GLY A 39 12.02 -22.49 -0.43
CA GLY A 39 11.88 -23.89 -0.02
C GLY A 39 10.64 -24.17 0.84
N HIS A 40 9.94 -23.15 1.34
CA HIS A 40 8.68 -23.36 2.05
C HIS A 40 7.66 -24.03 1.12
N LEU A 41 7.12 -25.17 1.53
CA LEU A 41 6.24 -26.04 0.73
C LEU A 41 6.88 -26.53 -0.59
N GLY A 42 8.22 -26.56 -0.68
CA GLY A 42 8.94 -26.98 -1.88
C GLY A 42 9.03 -25.92 -2.98
N TYR A 43 8.59 -24.69 -2.74
CA TYR A 43 8.66 -23.62 -3.75
C TYR A 43 10.06 -23.01 -3.86
N GLY A 44 10.62 -23.03 -5.07
CA GLY A 44 11.87 -22.34 -5.39
C GLY A 44 11.74 -20.81 -5.37
N PRO A 45 12.87 -20.07 -5.53
CA PRO A 45 12.87 -18.59 -5.48
C PRO A 45 11.98 -17.92 -6.51
N LEU A 46 11.88 -18.50 -7.72
CA LEU A 46 11.12 -17.96 -8.85
C LEU A 46 9.76 -18.66 -9.05
N ALA A 47 9.33 -19.51 -8.12
CA ALA A 47 7.98 -20.06 -8.19
C ALA A 47 6.95 -18.96 -7.93
N ASP A 48 5.76 -19.07 -8.53
CA ASP A 48 4.60 -18.18 -8.35
C ASP A 48 4.42 -17.62 -6.95
N PHE A 49 4.49 -18.51 -5.97
CA PHE A 49 4.29 -18.20 -4.57
C PHE A 49 5.32 -17.18 -4.04
N ASN A 50 6.57 -17.29 -4.49
CA ASN A 50 7.69 -16.46 -4.06
C ASN A 50 7.95 -15.26 -4.98
N LEU A 51 7.55 -15.31 -6.26
CA LEU A 51 7.60 -14.16 -7.17
C LEU A 51 6.90 -12.95 -6.56
N SER A 52 5.74 -13.17 -5.93
CA SER A 52 4.98 -12.09 -5.29
C SER A 52 5.71 -11.41 -4.14
N ARG A 53 6.50 -12.16 -3.37
CA ARG A 53 7.21 -11.65 -2.19
C ARG A 53 8.23 -10.57 -2.57
N HIS A 54 8.84 -10.67 -3.73
CA HIS A 54 9.84 -9.71 -4.20
C HIS A 54 9.26 -8.31 -4.38
N TRP A 55 8.11 -8.19 -5.03
CA TRP A 55 7.46 -6.90 -5.22
C TRP A 55 6.63 -6.48 -4.00
N MET A 56 6.20 -7.41 -3.15
CA MET A 56 5.63 -7.12 -1.83
C MET A 56 6.65 -6.43 -0.91
N THR A 57 7.96 -6.68 -1.07
CA THR A 57 9.01 -5.94 -0.35
C THR A 57 8.88 -4.43 -0.55
N ALA A 58 8.51 -3.99 -1.76
CA ALA A 58 8.30 -2.57 -2.05
C ALA A 58 7.13 -1.97 -1.24
N LEU A 59 6.06 -2.73 -1.04
CA LEU A 59 4.91 -2.33 -0.22
C LEU A 59 5.27 -2.27 1.27
N VAL A 60 6.03 -3.25 1.76
CA VAL A 60 6.55 -3.27 3.14
C VAL A 60 7.44 -2.05 3.41
N VAL A 61 8.33 -1.71 2.48
CA VAL A 61 9.14 -0.48 2.54
C VAL A 61 8.25 0.76 2.55
N GLY A 62 7.22 0.82 1.71
CA GLY A 62 6.25 1.90 1.72
C GLY A 62 5.56 2.06 3.08
N GLY A 63 5.14 0.95 3.71
CA GLY A 63 4.57 0.97 5.05
C GLY A 63 5.56 1.40 6.13
N LEU A 64 6.81 0.93 6.06
CA LEU A 64 7.89 1.38 6.94
C LEU A 64 8.15 2.89 6.81
N LEU A 65 8.18 3.42 5.59
CA LEU A 65 8.31 4.87 5.38
C LEU A 65 7.08 5.62 5.91
N LEU A 66 5.87 5.09 5.71
CA LEU A 66 4.66 5.71 6.24
C LEU A 66 4.70 5.84 7.76
N ILE A 67 5.12 4.80 8.49
CA ILE A 67 5.14 4.81 9.96
C ILE A 67 6.37 5.51 10.56
N SER A 68 7.41 5.80 9.78
CA SER A 68 8.63 6.45 10.27
C SER A 68 8.76 7.89 9.76
N TYR A 69 8.69 8.08 8.45
CA TYR A 69 8.90 9.38 7.81
C TYR A 69 7.76 10.36 8.11
N LEU A 70 6.51 9.93 8.04
CA LEU A 70 5.38 10.81 8.34
C LEU A 70 5.45 11.39 9.76
N PRO A 71 5.55 10.58 10.85
CA PRO A 71 5.62 11.14 12.19
C PRO A 71 6.87 11.96 12.41
N LEU A 72 8.02 11.58 11.84
CA LEU A 72 9.25 12.39 11.91
C LEU A 72 9.01 13.80 11.36
N ASN A 73 8.41 13.93 10.18
CA ASN A 73 8.16 15.24 9.59
C ASN A 73 7.11 16.05 10.38
N VAL A 74 6.09 15.39 10.94
CA VAL A 74 5.11 16.05 11.83
C VAL A 74 5.80 16.61 13.07
N ILE A 75 6.69 15.83 13.70
CA ILE A 75 7.49 16.26 14.84
C ILE A 75 8.41 17.42 14.45
N LEU A 76 9.10 17.33 13.31
CA LEU A 76 9.97 18.40 12.82
C LEU A 76 9.20 19.71 12.57
N GLN A 77 7.98 19.65 12.03
CA GLN A 77 7.14 20.83 11.84
C GLN A 77 6.71 21.46 13.17
N GLN A 78 6.46 20.64 14.20
CA GLN A 78 6.12 21.12 15.54
C GLN A 78 7.32 21.75 16.25
N LEU A 79 8.50 21.15 16.15
CA LEU A 79 9.73 21.63 16.79
C LEU A 79 10.33 22.84 16.06
N TYR A 80 10.27 22.87 14.73
CA TYR A 80 10.88 23.89 13.90
C TYR A 80 9.79 24.58 13.06
N LYS A 81 9.24 25.70 13.57
CA LYS A 81 8.16 26.45 12.88
C LYS A 81 8.54 26.94 11.47
N LYS A 82 9.83 27.09 11.17
CA LYS A 82 10.35 27.47 9.84
C LYS A 82 10.51 26.27 8.90
N TYR A 83 10.27 25.05 9.37
CA TYR A 83 10.34 23.84 8.57
C TYR A 83 9.35 23.91 7.41
N GLN A 84 9.87 23.78 6.19
CA GLN A 84 9.08 23.71 4.97
C GLN A 84 9.26 22.33 4.36
N PHE A 85 8.18 21.57 4.31
CA PHE A 85 8.19 20.30 3.61
C PHE A 85 8.45 20.55 2.11
N PRO A 86 9.41 19.86 1.49
CA PRO A 86 9.62 19.98 0.05
C PRO A 86 8.35 19.60 -0.72
N ASP A 87 8.17 20.18 -1.91
CA ASP A 87 7.09 19.75 -2.79
C ASP A 87 7.19 18.23 -3.04
N TRP A 88 6.14 17.51 -2.63
CA TRP A 88 6.14 16.04 -2.57
C TRP A 88 6.33 15.40 -3.96
N ALA A 89 5.83 16.06 -5.02
CA ALA A 89 5.95 15.56 -6.38
C ALA A 89 7.41 15.66 -6.86
N ASN A 90 8.04 16.82 -6.67
CA ASN A 90 9.46 16.98 -6.96
C ASN A 90 10.31 16.04 -6.09
N LEU A 91 10.02 15.93 -4.79
CA LEU A 91 10.73 15.03 -3.89
C LEU A 91 10.66 13.57 -4.39
N SER A 92 9.49 13.11 -4.84
CA SER A 92 9.36 11.77 -5.42
C SER A 92 10.27 11.56 -6.64
N CYS A 93 10.39 12.56 -7.52
CA CYS A 93 11.27 12.49 -8.69
C CYS A 93 12.75 12.40 -8.30
N TYR A 94 13.20 13.20 -7.34
CA TYR A 94 14.60 13.17 -6.89
C TYR A 94 14.94 11.87 -6.15
N VAL A 95 14.02 11.34 -5.33
CA VAL A 95 14.22 10.00 -4.73
C VAL A 95 14.32 8.94 -5.82
N CYS A 96 13.43 8.95 -6.82
CA CYS A 96 13.53 8.01 -7.95
C CYS A 96 14.88 8.13 -8.66
N LEU A 97 15.36 9.37 -8.90
CA LEU A 97 16.64 9.61 -9.56
C LEU A 97 17.83 9.06 -8.76
N PHE A 98 17.91 9.34 -7.46
CA PHE A 98 19.02 8.90 -6.62
C PHE A 98 18.97 7.40 -6.27
N LEU A 99 17.77 6.85 -6.11
CA LEU A 99 17.58 5.45 -5.75
C LEU A 99 17.72 4.49 -6.94
N SER A 100 17.36 4.91 -8.16
CA SER A 100 17.30 3.98 -9.30
C SER A 100 18.63 3.29 -9.62
N PRO A 101 19.77 3.99 -9.77
CA PRO A 101 21.04 3.34 -10.11
C PRO A 101 21.52 2.32 -9.06
N PRO A 102 21.63 2.64 -7.75
CA PRO A 102 22.12 1.66 -6.78
C PRO A 102 21.13 0.51 -6.56
N LEU A 103 19.82 0.76 -6.60
CA LEU A 103 18.84 -0.32 -6.47
C LEU A 103 18.86 -1.24 -7.69
N TYR A 104 19.02 -0.70 -8.90
CA TYR A 104 19.15 -1.48 -10.12
C TYR A 104 20.41 -2.35 -10.05
N PHE A 105 21.52 -1.77 -9.58
CA PHE A 105 22.77 -2.51 -9.41
C PHE A 105 22.61 -3.66 -8.41
N LEU A 106 22.00 -3.40 -7.26
CA LEU A 106 21.72 -4.41 -6.24
C LEU A 106 20.91 -5.58 -6.85
N LEU A 107 19.75 -5.29 -7.45
CA LEU A 107 18.80 -6.31 -7.91
C LEU A 107 19.29 -7.16 -9.09
N ASN A 108 20.18 -6.63 -9.94
CA ASN A 108 20.67 -7.35 -11.13
C ASN A 108 22.03 -8.01 -10.94
N PHE A 109 22.91 -7.47 -10.08
CA PHE A 109 24.30 -7.95 -10.00
C PHE A 109 24.67 -8.56 -8.64
N ILE A 110 24.00 -8.17 -7.56
CA ILE A 110 24.31 -8.66 -6.21
C ILE A 110 23.37 -9.82 -5.82
N VAL A 111 22.09 -9.74 -6.19
CA VAL A 111 21.09 -10.76 -5.81
C VAL A 111 21.28 -12.07 -6.60
N GLN A 112 21.25 -13.21 -5.90
CA GLN A 112 21.44 -14.56 -6.48
C GLN A 112 20.36 -15.58 -6.07
N PRO A 113 19.43 -16.05 -6.91
CA PRO A 113 19.47 -15.94 -8.36
C PRO A 113 19.17 -14.50 -8.80
N VAL A 114 19.75 -14.14 -9.94
CA VAL A 114 19.44 -12.88 -10.61
C VAL A 114 17.94 -12.89 -10.94
N LEU A 115 17.26 -11.80 -10.58
CA LEU A 115 15.82 -11.68 -10.81
C LEU A 115 15.53 -11.39 -12.29
N PRO A 116 14.44 -11.93 -12.85
CA PRO A 116 14.00 -11.58 -14.21
C PRO A 116 13.82 -10.07 -14.36
N PHE A 117 14.24 -9.52 -15.49
CA PHE A 117 14.18 -8.08 -15.75
C PHE A 117 12.78 -7.48 -15.53
N LEU A 118 11.73 -8.17 -15.97
CA LEU A 118 10.35 -7.71 -15.79
C LEU A 118 9.91 -7.69 -14.31
N LEU A 119 10.44 -8.60 -13.50
CA LEU A 119 10.19 -8.58 -12.05
C LEU A 119 10.89 -7.39 -11.41
N ASN A 120 12.14 -7.10 -11.80
CA ASN A 120 12.85 -5.89 -11.36
C ASN A 120 12.08 -4.63 -11.70
N LEU A 121 11.56 -4.51 -12.93
CA LEU A 121 10.73 -3.38 -13.34
C LEU A 121 9.46 -3.26 -12.49
N THR A 122 8.84 -4.38 -12.12
CA THR A 122 7.66 -4.41 -11.25
C THR A 122 7.97 -3.93 -9.83
N ILE A 123 9.11 -4.36 -9.28
CA ILE A 123 9.59 -3.88 -7.97
C ILE A 123 9.77 -2.36 -8.01
N PHE A 124 10.43 -1.83 -9.05
CA PHE A 124 10.58 -0.38 -9.25
C PHE A 124 9.24 0.35 -9.34
N LEU A 125 8.33 -0.16 -10.15
CA LEU A 125 7.00 0.43 -10.34
C LEU A 125 6.23 0.50 -9.01
N ILE A 126 6.14 -0.62 -8.28
CA ILE A 126 5.40 -0.68 -7.01
C ILE A 126 6.09 0.15 -5.94
N LEU A 127 7.42 0.20 -5.90
CA LEU A 127 8.18 1.02 -4.97
C LEU A 127 7.93 2.51 -5.18
N PHE A 128 7.96 2.97 -6.43
CA PHE A 128 7.74 4.38 -6.74
C PHE A 128 6.29 4.80 -6.56
N LEU A 129 5.32 3.92 -6.84
CA LEU A 129 3.91 4.17 -6.51
C LEU A 129 3.71 4.26 -4.99
N SER A 130 4.29 3.33 -4.22
CA SER A 130 4.26 3.34 -2.75
C SER A 130 4.87 4.62 -2.19
N LEU A 131 6.06 5.00 -2.67
CA LEU A 131 6.74 6.23 -2.25
C LEU A 131 5.90 7.45 -2.54
N ARG A 132 5.33 7.56 -3.75
CA ARG A 132 4.51 8.70 -4.14
C ARG A 132 3.27 8.83 -3.26
N LEU A 133 2.68 7.70 -2.89
CA LEU A 133 1.55 7.63 -1.96
C LEU A 133 1.94 8.08 -0.54
N VAL A 134 3.07 7.59 -0.01
CA VAL A 134 3.61 8.00 1.30
C VAL A 134 3.88 9.50 1.35
N LEU A 135 4.55 10.05 0.33
CA LEU A 135 4.88 11.47 0.27
C LEU A 135 3.62 12.34 0.15
N TYR A 136 2.62 11.90 -0.62
CA TYR A 136 1.34 12.57 -0.71
C TYR A 136 0.60 12.59 0.64
N LEU A 137 0.52 11.46 1.34
CA LEU A 137 -0.11 11.39 2.66
C LEU A 137 0.65 12.20 3.72
N THR A 138 1.98 12.21 3.66
CA THR A 138 2.82 13.04 4.53
C THR A 138 2.50 14.53 4.30
N HIS A 139 2.38 14.95 3.04
CA HIS A 139 1.97 16.32 2.71
C HIS A 139 0.58 16.67 3.26
N LEU A 140 -0.40 15.77 3.17
CA LEU A 140 -1.72 15.97 3.78
C LEU A 140 -1.63 16.11 5.31
N ALA A 141 -0.85 15.25 5.97
CA ALA A 141 -0.64 15.27 7.41
C ALA A 141 0.01 16.59 7.88
N LEU A 142 0.98 17.12 7.13
CA LEU A 142 1.66 18.37 7.47
C LEU A 142 0.81 19.63 7.19
N LYS A 143 -0.16 19.55 6.28
CA LYS A 143 -1.12 20.64 6.07
C LYS A 143 -2.09 20.77 7.22
N ASN A 144 -2.65 19.65 7.68
CA ASN A 144 -3.57 19.62 8.81
C ASN A 144 -3.58 18.22 9.43
N PHE A 145 -2.75 18.01 10.44
CA PHE A 145 -2.57 16.70 11.08
C PHE A 145 -3.87 16.17 11.71
N LYS A 146 -4.66 17.06 12.31
CA LYS A 146 -5.96 16.69 12.87
C LYS A 146 -6.86 16.13 11.77
N ASP A 147 -6.94 16.82 10.62
CA ASP A 147 -7.78 16.35 9.52
C ASP A 147 -7.30 15.05 8.89
N PHE A 148 -5.98 14.88 8.77
CA PHE A 148 -5.36 13.65 8.31
C PHE A 148 -5.62 12.46 9.26
N PHE A 149 -5.52 12.66 10.58
CA PHE A 149 -5.78 11.61 11.57
C PHE A 149 -7.19 11.04 11.41
N TRP A 150 -8.18 11.92 11.28
CA TRP A 150 -9.55 11.49 11.06
C TRP A 150 -9.81 10.93 9.68
N LEU A 151 -9.13 11.43 8.64
CA LEU A 151 -9.15 10.82 7.30
C LEU A 151 -8.67 9.35 7.38
N THR A 152 -7.67 9.08 8.21
CA THR A 152 -7.14 7.73 8.42
C THR A 152 -8.18 6.83 9.08
N ILE A 153 -8.84 7.31 10.14
CA ILE A 153 -9.95 6.59 10.79
C ILE A 153 -11.10 6.33 9.80
N ASP A 154 -11.46 7.33 9.00
CA ASP A 154 -12.54 7.23 8.03
C ASP A 154 -12.22 6.22 6.93
N ALA A 155 -10.97 6.21 6.44
CA ALA A 155 -10.48 5.25 5.47
C ALA A 155 -10.47 3.79 6.00
N CYS A 156 -10.34 3.58 7.31
CA CYS A 156 -10.45 2.25 7.91
C CYS A 156 -11.82 1.60 7.65
N SER A 157 -12.89 2.38 7.46
CA SER A 157 -14.22 1.85 7.11
C SER A 157 -14.24 1.15 5.74
N LEU A 158 -13.28 1.44 4.85
CA LEU A 158 -13.17 0.84 3.53
C LEU A 158 -12.32 -0.44 3.50
N LEU A 159 -11.54 -0.70 4.56
CA LEU A 159 -10.67 -1.89 4.60
C LEU A 159 -11.46 -3.20 4.52
N PRO A 160 -12.57 -3.40 5.27
CA PRO A 160 -13.31 -4.65 5.16
C PRO A 160 -13.79 -4.91 3.73
N VAL A 161 -14.16 -3.85 3.01
CA VAL A 161 -14.66 -3.91 1.64
C VAL A 161 -13.55 -4.28 0.65
N LEU A 162 -12.33 -3.78 0.85
CA LEU A 162 -11.18 -4.15 0.01
C LEU A 162 -10.84 -5.65 0.13
N PHE A 163 -11.04 -6.24 1.31
CA PHE A 163 -10.65 -7.61 1.60
C PHE A 163 -11.78 -8.64 1.50
N ILE A 164 -13.05 -8.21 1.45
CA ILE A 164 -14.20 -9.13 1.47
C ILE A 164 -14.17 -10.16 0.33
N LEU A 165 -13.97 -9.73 -0.93
CA LEU A 165 -13.95 -10.64 -2.08
C LEU A 165 -12.67 -11.49 -2.15
N PRO A 166 -11.46 -10.95 -1.90
CA PRO A 166 -10.25 -11.77 -1.80
C PRO A 166 -10.40 -12.87 -0.75
N ILE A 167 -10.86 -12.52 0.47
CA ILE A 167 -11.01 -13.48 1.56
C ILE A 167 -12.02 -14.58 1.21
N LEU A 168 -13.19 -14.18 0.69
CA LEU A 168 -14.24 -15.12 0.29
C LEU A 168 -13.75 -16.15 -0.73
N THR A 169 -12.96 -15.70 -1.70
CA THR A 169 -12.58 -16.52 -2.85
C THR A 169 -11.36 -17.39 -2.57
N GLN A 170 -10.40 -16.88 -1.80
CA GLN A 170 -9.17 -17.61 -1.46
C GLN A 170 -9.36 -18.58 -0.30
N PHE A 171 -10.10 -18.21 0.74
CA PHE A 171 -10.28 -19.05 1.92
C PHE A 171 -11.60 -19.84 1.92
N GLY A 172 -12.67 -19.29 1.35
CA GLY A 172 -14.02 -19.85 1.47
C GLY A 172 -14.38 -20.98 0.50
N LEU A 173 -13.72 -21.10 -0.65
CA LEU A 173 -14.13 -22.04 -1.72
C LEU A 173 -13.19 -23.23 -1.95
N ARG A 174 -11.93 -23.18 -1.50
CA ARG A 174 -10.90 -24.19 -1.83
C ARG A 174 -10.44 -25.11 -0.70
N ARG A 175 -10.77 -24.83 0.57
CA ARG A 175 -10.37 -25.67 1.72
C ARG A 175 -11.58 -26.05 2.60
N SER A 176 -11.90 -27.33 2.55
CA SER A 176 -12.94 -28.17 3.18
C SER A 176 -13.50 -27.79 4.58
N PHE A 177 -14.86 -27.86 4.72
CA PHE A 177 -15.77 -28.23 5.86
C PHE A 177 -15.47 -27.83 7.34
N PRO A 178 -16.47 -27.62 8.25
CA PRO A 178 -17.92 -27.36 8.13
C PRO A 178 -18.29 -25.89 8.47
N LEU A 179 -17.36 -24.95 8.28
CA LEU A 179 -17.50 -23.53 8.60
C LEU A 179 -18.27 -22.71 7.55
N PHE A 180 -19.12 -23.35 6.75
CA PHE A 180 -19.87 -22.69 5.66
C PHE A 180 -20.70 -21.48 6.17
N GLY A 181 -21.23 -21.59 7.40
CA GLY A 181 -21.91 -20.47 8.07
C GLY A 181 -20.99 -19.30 8.41
N LEU A 182 -19.76 -19.55 8.86
CA LEU A 182 -18.78 -18.51 9.17
C LEU A 182 -18.29 -17.79 7.91
N PHE A 183 -18.25 -18.47 6.76
CA PHE A 183 -17.93 -17.87 5.46
C PHE A 183 -19.08 -17.07 4.82
N LEU A 184 -20.34 -17.41 5.10
CA LEU A 184 -21.50 -16.59 4.68
C LEU A 184 -21.73 -15.40 5.61
N LEU A 185 -21.42 -15.55 6.90
CA LEU A 185 -21.55 -14.48 7.89
C LEU A 185 -20.40 -13.48 7.82
N SER A 186 -19.17 -13.90 7.53
CA SER A 186 -18.01 -12.97 7.53
C SER A 186 -18.15 -11.78 6.58
N PRO A 187 -18.67 -11.91 5.33
CA PRO A 187 -18.86 -10.78 4.43
C PRO A 187 -19.93 -9.83 4.96
N LEU A 188 -21.02 -10.39 5.49
CA LEU A 188 -22.11 -9.62 6.06
C LEU A 188 -21.64 -8.84 7.29
N VAL A 189 -20.86 -9.47 8.17
CA VAL A 189 -20.23 -8.83 9.33
C VAL A 189 -19.23 -7.76 8.88
N MET A 190 -18.39 -8.04 7.89
CA MET A 190 -17.43 -7.06 7.35
C MET A 190 -18.11 -5.84 6.75
N MET A 191 -19.18 -6.03 5.97
CA MET A 191 -19.99 -4.93 5.41
C MET A 191 -20.73 -4.16 6.50
N LEU A 192 -21.27 -4.85 7.51
CA LEU A 192 -21.92 -4.21 8.65
C LEU A 192 -20.92 -3.36 9.45
N LEU A 193 -19.73 -3.89 9.75
CA LEU A 193 -18.67 -3.17 10.44
C LEU A 193 -18.19 -1.96 9.63
N ALA A 194 -18.02 -2.10 8.31
CA ALA A 194 -17.71 -0.99 7.42
C ALA A 194 -18.79 0.10 7.48
N GLY A 195 -20.08 -0.28 7.40
CA GLY A 195 -21.21 0.63 7.49
C GLY A 195 -21.31 1.34 8.84
N LEU A 196 -21.13 0.62 9.94
CA LEU A 196 -21.13 1.18 11.30
C LEU A 196 -19.95 2.13 11.52
N ALA A 197 -18.75 1.75 11.09
CA ALA A 197 -17.57 2.60 11.16
C ALA A 197 -17.79 3.90 10.38
N PHE A 198 -18.32 3.81 9.15
CA PHE A 198 -18.62 4.99 8.34
C PHE A 198 -19.72 5.88 8.95
N ALA A 199 -20.79 5.28 9.47
CA ALA A 199 -21.87 6.00 10.12
C ALA A 199 -21.34 6.78 11.34
N LEU A 200 -20.50 6.13 12.15
CA LEU A 200 -19.87 6.72 13.31
C LEU A 200 -18.93 7.86 12.91
N THR A 201 -18.03 7.68 11.94
CA THR A 201 -17.10 8.73 11.50
C THR A 201 -17.82 9.91 10.86
N THR A 202 -18.91 9.65 10.14
CA THR A 202 -19.77 10.70 9.57
C THR A 202 -20.50 11.49 10.65
N TRP A 203 -21.07 10.81 11.65
CA TRP A 203 -21.71 11.44 12.80
C TRP A 203 -20.70 12.27 13.60
N LEU A 204 -19.53 11.72 13.94
CA LEU A 204 -18.46 12.43 14.64
C LEU A 204 -18.01 13.66 13.84
N SER A 205 -17.82 13.52 12.53
CA SER A 205 -17.40 14.63 11.67
C SER A 205 -18.44 15.75 11.64
N LYS A 206 -19.74 15.44 11.60
CA LYS A 206 -20.83 16.42 11.74
C LYS A 206 -20.84 17.06 13.13
N ARG A 207 -20.74 16.25 14.20
CA ARG A 207 -20.74 16.70 15.59
C ARG A 207 -19.60 17.68 15.89
N PHE A 208 -18.42 17.42 15.32
CA PHE A 208 -17.22 18.25 15.48
C PHE A 208 -17.05 19.29 14.36
N LYS A 209 -18.05 19.50 13.50
CA LYS A 209 -18.06 20.48 12.40
C LYS A 209 -16.81 20.41 11.51
N ARG A 210 -16.42 19.19 11.14
CA ARG A 210 -15.17 18.94 10.41
C ARG A 210 -15.39 18.96 8.90
N THR A 211 -14.33 19.32 8.18
CA THR A 211 -14.25 19.17 6.73
C THR A 211 -14.32 17.69 6.39
N GLN A 212 -15.23 17.36 5.47
CA GLN A 212 -15.41 16.00 5.02
C GLN A 212 -14.36 15.70 3.95
N PRO A 213 -13.66 14.55 4.02
CA PRO A 213 -12.62 14.22 3.05
C PRO A 213 -13.22 13.98 1.66
N SER A 214 -12.43 14.21 0.61
CA SER A 214 -12.83 13.85 -0.75
C SER A 214 -12.74 12.34 -0.98
N SER A 215 -13.45 11.82 -2.00
CA SER A 215 -13.33 10.43 -2.44
C SER A 215 -11.89 10.04 -2.72
N LEU A 216 -11.13 10.91 -3.37
CA LEU A 216 -9.74 10.63 -3.72
C LEU A 216 -8.90 10.46 -2.46
N GLN A 217 -9.08 11.33 -1.47
CA GLN A 217 -8.38 11.23 -0.18
C GLN A 217 -8.76 9.94 0.56
N LEU A 218 -10.05 9.62 0.63
CA LEU A 218 -10.51 8.38 1.26
C LEU A 218 -9.97 7.15 0.57
N PHE A 219 -10.01 7.14 -0.76
CA PHE A 219 -9.53 6.02 -1.56
C PHE A 219 -8.02 5.83 -1.40
N LEU A 220 -7.22 6.89 -1.53
CA LEU A 220 -5.77 6.83 -1.34
C LEU A 220 -5.37 6.43 0.08
N SER A 221 -6.07 6.93 1.10
CA SER A 221 -5.82 6.54 2.49
C SER A 221 -6.21 5.07 2.73
N ALA A 222 -7.30 4.58 2.14
CA ALA A 222 -7.69 3.18 2.25
C ALA A 222 -6.70 2.25 1.54
N LEU A 223 -6.22 2.62 0.35
CA LEU A 223 -5.16 1.90 -0.35
C LEU A 223 -3.86 1.88 0.45
N SER A 224 -3.50 3.00 1.09
CA SER A 224 -2.29 3.07 1.92
C SER A 224 -2.38 2.18 3.14
N SER A 225 -3.53 2.20 3.82
CA SER A 225 -3.78 1.32 4.96
C SER A 225 -3.77 -0.15 4.53
N ALA A 226 -4.48 -0.50 3.46
CA ALA A 226 -4.62 -1.87 2.99
C ALA A 226 -3.33 -2.45 2.41
N TYR A 227 -2.58 -1.66 1.64
CA TYR A 227 -1.48 -2.15 0.80
C TYR A 227 -0.11 -1.64 1.19
N LEU A 228 0.03 -0.70 2.14
CA LEU A 228 1.32 -0.33 2.71
C LEU A 228 1.38 -0.72 4.18
N LEU A 229 0.43 -0.22 4.98
CA LEU A 229 0.45 -0.41 6.42
C LEU A 229 0.21 -1.88 6.81
N LEU A 230 -0.81 -2.54 6.29
CA LEU A 230 -1.07 -3.95 6.63
C LEU A 230 0.05 -4.91 6.19
N PRO A 231 0.64 -4.80 4.99
CA PRO A 231 1.83 -5.59 4.63
C PRO A 231 3.01 -5.36 5.56
N PHE A 232 3.28 -4.10 5.95
CA PHE A 232 4.32 -3.78 6.92
C PHE A 232 4.02 -4.35 8.32
N LEU A 233 2.78 -4.19 8.80
CA LEU A 233 2.36 -4.75 10.10
C LEU A 233 2.44 -6.27 10.08
N HIS A 234 2.09 -6.92 8.97
CA HIS A 234 2.24 -8.35 8.81
C HIS A 234 3.72 -8.76 8.82
N TYR A 235 4.59 -8.04 8.10
CA TYR A 235 6.04 -8.28 8.15
C TYR A 235 6.58 -8.25 9.59
N PHE A 236 6.11 -7.31 10.40
CA PHE A 236 6.54 -7.16 11.79
C PHE A 236 5.89 -8.14 12.77
N SER A 237 4.59 -8.43 12.61
CA SER A 237 3.80 -9.22 13.57
C SER A 237 3.73 -10.70 13.25
N SER A 238 3.80 -11.07 11.97
CA SER A 238 3.73 -12.47 11.55
C SER A 238 5.13 -13.05 11.60
N ASN A 239 5.50 -13.49 12.80
CA ASN A 239 6.83 -13.99 13.09
C ASN A 239 6.79 -15.45 13.62
N PRO A 240 6.49 -16.44 12.77
CA PRO A 240 6.51 -17.85 13.16
C PRO A 240 7.94 -18.26 13.48
N GLY A 241 8.23 -18.53 14.75
CA GLY A 241 9.55 -18.97 15.19
C GLY A 241 10.61 -17.87 15.33
N GLY A 242 10.23 -16.59 15.37
CA GLY A 242 11.17 -15.49 15.65
C GLY A 242 11.89 -14.89 14.42
N THR A 243 11.74 -15.48 13.23
CA THR A 243 12.16 -14.92 11.95
C THR A 243 11.13 -14.03 11.23
N LEU A 244 11.50 -12.76 10.97
CA LEU A 244 10.73 -11.85 10.09
C LEU A 244 10.76 -12.33 8.64
N TYR A 245 9.64 -12.21 7.92
CA TYR A 245 9.54 -12.59 6.52
C TYR A 245 8.59 -11.71 5.72
N ILE A 246 8.86 -11.55 4.42
CA ILE A 246 8.01 -10.82 3.47
C ILE A 246 6.86 -11.72 3.04
N SER A 247 5.63 -11.29 3.35
CA SER A 247 4.41 -12.02 3.01
C SER A 247 4.20 -12.18 1.50
N ASN A 248 3.49 -13.22 1.09
CA ASN A 248 3.03 -13.36 -0.29
C ASN A 248 1.90 -12.36 -0.59
N SER A 249 1.63 -12.10 -1.87
CA SER A 249 0.54 -11.20 -2.26
C SER A 249 -0.84 -11.77 -1.95
N ASP A 250 -0.99 -13.09 -1.89
CA ASP A 250 -2.28 -13.74 -1.68
C ASP A 250 -2.89 -13.41 -0.30
N ASN A 251 -2.10 -12.90 0.65
CA ASN A 251 -2.60 -12.41 1.93
C ASN A 251 -3.30 -11.03 1.85
N PHE A 252 -3.10 -10.27 0.76
CA PHE A 252 -3.65 -8.91 0.62
C PHE A 252 -4.41 -8.67 -0.67
N PHE A 253 -4.10 -9.43 -1.72
CA PHE A 253 -4.64 -9.28 -3.06
C PHE A 253 -5.35 -10.57 -3.45
N ALA A 254 -6.44 -10.46 -4.23
CA ALA A 254 -7.05 -11.59 -4.86
C ALA A 254 -6.11 -12.19 -5.92
N ASN A 255 -6.06 -13.52 -5.96
CA ASN A 255 -5.31 -14.28 -6.97
C ASN A 255 -5.98 -14.28 -8.35
N ASN A 256 -7.17 -13.70 -8.47
CA ASN A 256 -7.92 -13.52 -9.70
C ASN A 256 -8.07 -12.02 -10.00
N PRO A 257 -7.69 -11.55 -11.20
CA PRO A 257 -7.68 -10.12 -11.51
C PRO A 257 -9.09 -9.53 -11.51
N LEU A 258 -10.10 -10.28 -11.96
CA LEU A 258 -11.50 -9.82 -11.97
C LEU A 258 -12.04 -9.63 -10.54
N ILE A 259 -11.67 -10.51 -9.62
CA ILE A 259 -12.05 -10.39 -8.20
C ILE A 259 -11.38 -9.15 -7.59
N GLN A 260 -10.10 -8.92 -7.88
CA GLN A 260 -9.39 -7.73 -7.37
C GLN A 260 -10.01 -6.43 -7.93
N ILE A 261 -10.33 -6.40 -9.22
CA ILE A 261 -11.00 -5.25 -9.87
C ILE A 261 -12.39 -5.04 -9.27
N ALA A 262 -13.14 -6.10 -9.02
CA ALA A 262 -14.46 -6.03 -8.38
C ALA A 262 -14.38 -5.45 -6.96
N SER A 263 -13.35 -5.77 -6.17
CA SER A 263 -13.14 -5.17 -4.85
C SER A 263 -12.95 -3.66 -4.93
N TYR A 264 -12.13 -3.20 -5.87
CA TYR A 264 -11.93 -1.76 -6.09
C TYR A 264 -13.21 -1.08 -6.56
N LEU A 265 -13.97 -1.72 -7.45
CA LEU A 265 -15.25 -1.19 -7.91
C LEU A 265 -16.26 -1.08 -6.76
N LEU A 266 -16.32 -2.07 -5.87
CA LEU A 266 -17.19 -2.05 -4.70
C LEU A 266 -16.85 -0.86 -3.78
N VAL A 267 -15.57 -0.56 -3.58
CA VAL A 267 -15.13 0.64 -2.86
C VAL A 267 -15.58 1.92 -3.56
N LEU A 268 -15.48 2.02 -4.89
CA LEU A 268 -15.98 3.19 -5.63
C LEU A 268 -17.49 3.39 -5.48
N VAL A 269 -18.26 2.30 -5.51
CA VAL A 269 -19.71 2.34 -5.29
C VAL A 269 -20.02 2.85 -3.89
N LEU A 270 -19.33 2.35 -2.87
CA LEU A 270 -19.49 2.83 -1.50
C LEU A 270 -19.10 4.29 -1.32
N LEU A 271 -17.98 4.73 -1.92
CA LEU A 271 -17.58 6.14 -1.90
C LEU A 271 -18.68 7.04 -2.48
N LYS A 272 -19.32 6.62 -3.58
CA LYS A 272 -20.44 7.36 -4.18
C LYS A 272 -21.65 7.43 -3.23
N VAL A 273 -22.00 6.32 -2.56
CA VAL A 273 -23.07 6.27 -1.56
C VAL A 273 -22.74 7.17 -0.36
N PHE A 274 -21.50 7.11 0.11
CA PHE A 274 -20.97 7.89 1.23
C PHE A 274 -21.04 9.40 0.95
N ASN A 275 -20.63 9.83 -0.25
CA ASN A 275 -20.72 11.24 -0.64
C ASN A 275 -22.15 11.73 -0.74
N LYS A 276 -23.05 10.90 -1.27
CA LYS A 276 -24.49 11.21 -1.30
C LYS A 276 -25.02 11.41 0.11
N TRP A 277 -24.70 10.52 1.05
CA TRP A 277 -25.15 10.63 2.43
C TRP A 277 -24.52 11.84 3.17
N ARG A 278 -23.30 12.23 2.80
CA ARG A 278 -22.63 13.43 3.31
C ARG A 278 -23.09 14.73 2.63
N GLY A 279 -23.89 14.66 1.57
CA GLY A 279 -24.33 15.82 0.79
C GLY A 279 -23.22 16.47 -0.05
N GLN A 280 -22.20 15.71 -0.45
CA GLN A 280 -20.99 16.21 -1.13
C GLN A 280 -20.98 16.00 -2.65
N GLU A 281 -22.09 15.60 -3.28
CA GLU A 281 -22.12 15.17 -4.69
C GLU A 281 -21.55 16.22 -5.68
N ARG A 282 -21.66 17.52 -5.38
CA ARG A 282 -21.22 18.60 -6.27
C ARG A 282 -19.78 19.05 -6.08
N SER A 283 -19.17 18.75 -4.94
CA SER A 283 -17.84 19.26 -4.56
C SER A 283 -16.76 18.19 -4.57
N ASP A 284 -17.11 16.94 -4.87
CA ASP A 284 -16.19 15.81 -4.75
C ASP A 284 -15.30 15.60 -6.00
N ASP A 285 -14.07 15.14 -5.78
CA ASP A 285 -13.10 14.83 -6.82
C ASP A 285 -13.26 13.38 -7.34
N PHE A 286 -14.51 12.92 -7.50
CA PHE A 286 -14.80 11.54 -7.92
C PHE A 286 -14.19 11.20 -9.29
N LYS A 287 -14.05 12.20 -10.17
CA LYS A 287 -13.43 12.03 -11.48
C LYS A 287 -11.94 11.64 -11.37
N ALA A 288 -11.19 12.23 -10.44
CA ALA A 288 -9.81 11.82 -10.20
C ALA A 288 -9.74 10.42 -9.58
N THR A 289 -10.65 10.09 -8.66
CA THR A 289 -10.78 8.73 -8.09
C THR A 289 -11.01 7.69 -9.18
N LEU A 290 -11.90 7.97 -10.14
CA LEU A 290 -12.17 7.07 -11.27
C LEU A 290 -10.95 6.89 -12.17
N LYS A 291 -10.21 7.97 -12.47
CA LYS A 291 -8.95 7.87 -13.23
C LYS A 291 -7.94 7.00 -12.52
N LEU A 292 -7.78 7.17 -11.21
CA LEU A 292 -6.87 6.35 -10.40
C LEU A 292 -7.30 4.87 -10.40
N PHE A 293 -8.61 4.59 -10.28
CA PHE A 293 -9.13 3.24 -10.41
C PHE A 293 -8.74 2.59 -11.75
N LEU A 294 -8.86 3.31 -12.88
CA LEU A 294 -8.46 2.77 -14.18
C LEU A 294 -6.95 2.46 -14.26
N VAL A 295 -6.11 3.28 -13.62
CA VAL A 295 -4.67 2.99 -13.50
C VAL A 295 -4.44 1.71 -12.68
N LEU A 296 -5.18 1.53 -11.58
CA LEU A 296 -5.09 0.31 -10.76
C LEU A 296 -5.57 -0.93 -11.51
N VAL A 297 -6.62 -0.82 -12.35
CA VAL A 297 -7.05 -1.91 -13.24
C VAL A 297 -5.91 -2.31 -14.17
N GLY A 298 -5.26 -1.34 -14.83
CA GLY A 298 -4.09 -1.62 -15.68
C GLY A 298 -2.95 -2.30 -14.91
N LEU A 299 -2.67 -1.84 -13.68
CA LEU A 299 -1.63 -2.43 -12.83
C LEU A 299 -1.97 -3.88 -12.42
N VAL A 300 -3.22 -4.16 -12.05
CA VAL A 300 -3.69 -5.52 -11.71
C VAL A 300 -3.53 -6.47 -12.89
N LEU A 301 -3.96 -6.04 -14.08
CA LEU A 301 -3.83 -6.84 -15.31
C LEU A 301 -2.36 -7.09 -15.66
N TYR A 302 -1.51 -6.07 -15.53
CA TYR A 302 -0.07 -6.19 -15.74
C TYR A 302 0.58 -7.20 -14.78
N ILE A 303 0.34 -7.08 -13.46
CA ILE A 303 0.91 -7.99 -12.47
C ILE A 303 0.44 -9.44 -12.72
N PHE A 304 -0.83 -9.63 -13.08
CA PHE A 304 -1.35 -10.96 -13.38
C PHE A 304 -0.72 -11.55 -14.65
N ALA A 305 -0.62 -10.77 -15.73
CA ALA A 305 0.03 -11.21 -16.97
C ALA A 305 1.51 -11.55 -16.73
N LEU A 306 2.22 -10.73 -15.94
CA LEU A 306 3.61 -10.98 -15.57
C LEU A 306 3.76 -12.31 -14.81
N ARG A 307 2.86 -12.59 -13.87
CA ARG A 307 2.87 -13.85 -13.12
C ARG A 307 2.76 -15.04 -14.06
N GLN A 308 1.81 -15.01 -15.01
CA GLN A 308 1.65 -16.07 -16.00
C GLN A 308 2.88 -16.24 -16.91
N LEU A 309 3.54 -15.13 -17.26
CA LEU A 309 4.73 -15.15 -18.11
C LEU A 309 5.96 -15.73 -17.41
N LEU A 310 6.11 -15.47 -16.11
CA LEU A 310 7.26 -15.95 -15.32
C LEU A 310 7.04 -17.35 -14.74
N SER A 311 5.82 -17.88 -14.80
CA SER A 311 5.46 -19.21 -14.31
C SER A 311 5.60 -20.32 -15.36
N THR A 312 5.76 -19.95 -16.64
CA THR A 312 6.00 -20.86 -17.78
C THR A 312 7.49 -21.07 -18.01
#